data_AF-A0A2E0UY95-F1
#
_entry.id   AF-A0A2E0UY95-F1
#
_cell.length_a   1.000
_cell.length_b   1.000
_cell.length_c   1.000
_cell.angle_alpha   90.00
_cell.angle_beta   90.00
_cell.angle_gamma   90.00
#
_symmetry.space_group_name_H-M   'P 1'
#
loop_
_entity.id
_entity.type
_entity.pdbx_description
1 polymer ?
#
loop_
_entity_poly.entity_id
_entity_poly.type
_entity_poly.pdbx_seq_one_letter_code
_entity_poly.pdbx_strand_id
1 'polypeptide(L)'
;MTKKLSFLGIFILILFAVFVFSQKAPAVEAEKLITPIPQADPNQIVLDQLKTQRNSTNNTEQQKSLDSKINALEYKLSVQATAQSQPQKSLQEICANRVQLDVQPVERPLGILTVREDFLMPQGYQIQNMWRGMFNGLETEVYSGSLLEDKNQGIVIVSIPDLNIFQTIYDPQPQGSLTIQSAEELRLILNNENNTPRYFDIPAQQFTTDVLQVLPAADLPPIPTPVYDPCAQFDAP
;
A
#
# COMPACT_ATOMS: atom_id res chain seq x y z
N MET A 1 51.95 -14.55 32.91
CA MET A 1 52.14 -14.17 31.49
C MET A 1 50.86 -13.47 31.03
N THR A 2 50.57 -12.28 31.57
CA THR A 2 49.22 -11.65 31.49
C THR A 2 49.37 -10.15 31.71
N LYS A 3 49.86 -9.41 30.70
CA LYS A 3 49.91 -7.93 30.76
C LYS A 3 49.81 -7.21 29.40
N LYS A 4 49.51 -7.92 28.30
CA LYS A 4 49.47 -7.33 26.94
C LYS A 4 48.08 -7.06 26.35
N LEU A 5 46.98 -7.45 27.00
CA LEU A 5 45.63 -7.23 26.44
C LEU A 5 44.97 -5.87 26.77
N SER A 6 45.53 -5.08 27.68
CA SER A 6 44.86 -3.83 28.13
C SER A 6 45.08 -2.62 27.21
N PHE A 7 46.15 -2.62 26.39
CA PHE A 7 46.51 -1.45 25.57
C PHE A 7 45.71 -1.33 24.27
N LEU A 8 45.13 -2.44 23.76
CA LEU A 8 44.42 -2.42 22.48
C LEU A 8 43.01 -1.81 22.61
N GLY A 9 42.35 -1.98 23.75
CA GLY A 9 41.00 -1.44 24.00
C GLY A 9 40.97 0.08 24.10
N ILE A 10 42.01 0.69 24.69
CA ILE A 10 42.10 2.15 24.84
C ILE A 10 42.33 2.83 23.49
N PHE A 11 43.10 2.21 22.59
CA PHE A 11 43.38 2.77 21.27
C PHE A 11 42.14 2.79 20.36
N ILE A 12 41.30 1.75 20.44
CA ILE A 12 40.03 1.68 19.68
C ILE A 12 39.03 2.73 20.17
N LEU A 13 38.98 2.99 21.48
CA LEU A 13 38.08 3.99 22.07
C LEU A 13 38.47 5.43 21.71
N ILE A 14 39.77 5.72 21.60
CA ILE A 14 40.26 7.03 21.14
C ILE A 14 39.99 7.23 19.64
N LEU A 15 40.14 6.18 18.81
CA LEU A 15 39.81 6.23 17.38
C LEU A 15 38.32 6.46 17.13
N PHE A 16 37.44 5.89 17.95
CA PHE A 16 36.00 6.12 17.85
C PHE A 16 35.60 7.54 18.28
N ALA A 17 36.24 8.10 19.31
CA ALA A 17 35.99 9.47 19.76
C ALA A 17 36.39 10.51 18.69
N VAL A 18 37.50 10.31 17.98
CA VAL A 18 37.93 11.23 16.90
C VAL A 18 36.96 11.19 15.71
N PHE A 19 36.32 10.04 15.44
CA PHE A 19 35.39 9.91 14.32
C PHE A 19 34.04 10.60 14.57
N VAL A 20 33.57 10.62 15.83
CA VAL A 20 32.27 11.25 16.19
C VAL A 20 32.34 12.78 16.21
N PHE A 21 33.49 13.37 16.53
CA PHE A 21 33.64 14.84 16.59
C PHE A 21 34.04 15.52 15.26
N SER A 22 34.29 14.75 14.19
CA SER A 22 34.69 15.31 12.88
C SER A 22 33.53 15.53 11.91
N GLN A 23 32.28 15.30 12.32
CA GLN A 23 31.11 15.68 11.52
C GLN A 23 30.70 17.11 11.86
N LYS A 24 31.49 18.08 11.38
CA LYS A 24 30.99 19.45 11.22
C LYS A 24 29.84 19.39 10.21
N ALA A 25 28.62 19.62 10.70
CA ALA A 25 27.47 19.84 9.84
C ALA A 25 27.83 20.94 8.83
N PRO A 26 27.62 20.73 7.52
CA PRO A 26 27.75 21.82 6.56
C PRO A 26 26.75 22.89 6.96
N ALA A 27 27.25 24.10 7.22
CA ALA A 27 26.41 25.27 7.34
C ALA A 27 25.66 25.41 6.02
N VAL A 28 24.34 25.24 6.06
CA VAL A 28 23.45 25.49 4.93
C VAL A 28 23.44 27.00 4.74
N GLU A 29 24.34 27.46 3.89
CA GLU A 29 24.36 28.83 3.37
C GLU A 29 23.10 28.96 2.50
N ALA A 30 22.21 29.88 2.88
CA ALA A 30 20.97 30.14 2.15
C ALA A 30 21.32 30.56 0.72
N GLU A 31 21.14 29.62 -0.19
CA GLU A 31 21.47 29.77 -1.59
C GLU A 31 20.63 30.91 -2.17
N LYS A 32 21.36 31.93 -2.63
CA LYS A 32 20.89 32.99 -3.51
C LYS A 32 19.90 32.41 -4.52
N LEU A 33 18.74 33.06 -4.67
CA LEU A 33 17.78 32.85 -5.75
C LEU A 33 18.52 32.56 -7.07
N ILE A 34 18.58 31.28 -7.43
CA ILE A 34 19.06 30.81 -8.72
C ILE A 34 18.01 31.30 -9.72
N THR A 35 18.33 32.35 -10.47
CA THR A 35 17.64 32.63 -11.74
C THR A 35 17.68 31.34 -12.57
N PRO A 36 16.53 30.78 -12.98
CA PRO A 36 16.52 29.56 -13.76
C PRO A 36 17.30 29.80 -15.05
N ILE A 37 18.44 29.12 -15.16
CA ILE A 37 19.10 28.91 -16.45
C ILE A 37 18.05 28.21 -17.32
N PRO A 38 17.79 28.65 -18.56
CA PRO A 38 16.89 27.92 -19.46
C PRO A 38 17.46 26.53 -19.70
N GLN A 39 17.01 25.55 -18.92
CA GLN A 39 17.36 24.16 -19.15
C GLN A 39 16.68 23.76 -20.44
N ALA A 40 17.48 23.36 -21.43
CA ALA A 40 16.95 22.81 -22.67
C ALA A 40 15.97 21.69 -22.33
N ASP A 41 14.75 21.75 -22.89
CA ASP A 41 13.71 20.76 -22.65
C ASP A 41 14.29 19.36 -22.90
N PRO A 42 14.31 18.46 -21.91
CA PRO A 42 14.85 17.12 -22.06
C PRO A 42 14.26 16.35 -23.24
N ASN A 43 13.00 16.63 -23.60
CA ASN A 43 12.35 16.01 -24.75
C ASN A 43 12.93 16.51 -26.09
N GLN A 44 13.37 17.78 -26.16
CA GLN A 44 14.00 18.34 -27.34
C GLN A 44 15.38 17.70 -27.59
N ILE A 45 16.15 17.48 -26.52
CA ILE A 45 17.46 16.81 -26.59
C ILE A 45 17.30 15.37 -27.13
N VAL A 46 16.31 14.63 -26.63
CA VAL A 46 16.02 13.27 -27.08
C VAL A 46 15.58 13.26 -28.55
N LEU A 47 14.78 14.24 -28.99
CA LEU A 47 14.36 14.36 -30.38
C LEU A 47 15.56 14.56 -31.32
N ASP A 48 16.48 15.45 -30.96
CA ASP A 48 17.67 15.74 -31.76
C ASP A 48 18.62 14.53 -31.84
N GLN A 49 18.74 13.78 -30.74
CA GLN A 49 19.48 12.51 -30.72
C GLN A 49 18.85 11.46 -31.64
N LEU A 50 17.52 11.30 -31.61
CA LEU A 50 16.81 10.36 -32.48
C LEU A 50 16.97 10.74 -33.96
N LYS A 51 16.88 12.04 -34.31
CA LYS A 51 17.11 12.54 -35.67
C LYS A 51 18.54 12.26 -36.13
N THR A 52 19.53 12.44 -35.25
CA THR A 52 20.93 12.13 -35.54
C THR A 52 21.14 10.64 -35.80
N GLN A 53 20.60 9.77 -34.94
CA GLN A 53 20.67 8.32 -35.11
C GLN A 53 19.98 7.85 -36.40
N ARG A 54 18.86 8.48 -36.75
CA ARG A 54 18.11 8.21 -37.96
C ARG A 54 18.92 8.52 -39.21
N ASN A 55 19.63 9.65 -39.21
CA ASN A 55 20.48 10.05 -40.34
C ASN A 55 21.77 9.23 -40.46
N SER A 56 22.23 8.58 -39.38
CA SER A 56 23.45 7.78 -39.37
C SER A 56 23.25 6.31 -39.74
N THR A 57 22.02 5.79 -39.72
CA THR A 57 21.73 4.39 -40.04
C THR A 57 21.31 4.22 -41.51
N ASN A 58 21.85 3.18 -42.17
CA ASN A 58 21.49 2.79 -43.54
C ASN A 58 20.50 1.61 -43.57
N ASN A 59 20.09 1.09 -42.41
CA ASN A 59 19.15 -0.03 -42.32
C ASN A 59 17.70 0.47 -42.40
N THR A 60 16.97 0.05 -43.43
CA THR A 60 15.60 0.48 -43.71
C THR A 60 14.61 0.17 -42.58
N GLU A 61 14.74 -0.96 -41.89
CA GLU A 61 13.84 -1.31 -40.78
C GLU A 61 14.10 -0.45 -39.53
N GLN A 62 15.38 -0.18 -39.25
CA GLN A 62 15.76 0.71 -38.16
C GLN A 62 15.33 2.15 -38.42
N GLN A 63 15.46 2.64 -39.67
CA GLN A 63 14.95 3.94 -40.07
C GLN A 63 13.44 4.07 -39.82
N LYS A 64 12.64 3.07 -40.21
CA LYS A 64 11.19 3.06 -39.94
C LYS A 64 10.86 3.12 -38.46
N SER A 65 11.59 2.36 -37.63
CA SER A 65 11.40 2.37 -36.17
C SER A 65 11.75 3.73 -35.56
N LEU A 66 12.85 4.35 -36.00
CA LEU A 66 13.27 5.68 -35.55
C LEU A 66 12.30 6.77 -36.02
N ASP A 67 11.84 6.73 -37.26
CA ASP A 67 10.85 7.66 -37.79
C ASP A 67 9.53 7.59 -36.99
N SER A 68 9.08 6.38 -36.61
CA SER A 68 7.91 6.24 -35.73
C SER A 68 8.11 6.88 -34.35
N LYS A 69 9.30 6.77 -33.76
CA LYS A 69 9.62 7.38 -32.46
C LYS A 69 9.73 8.90 -32.56
N ILE A 70 10.37 9.39 -33.62
CA ILE A 70 10.48 10.83 -33.93
C ILE A 70 9.08 11.43 -34.07
N ASN A 71 8.22 10.84 -34.90
CA ASN A 71 6.85 11.33 -35.12
C ASN A 71 6.03 11.34 -33.83
N ALA A 72 6.13 10.29 -33.00
CA ALA A 72 5.42 10.23 -31.72
C ALA A 72 5.90 11.31 -30.74
N LEU A 73 7.21 11.58 -30.71
CA LEU A 73 7.79 12.60 -29.83
C LEU A 73 7.49 14.02 -30.31
N GLU A 74 7.55 14.27 -31.62
CA GLU A 74 7.14 15.56 -32.23
C GLU A 74 5.65 15.84 -31.98
N TYR A 75 4.81 14.82 -32.15
CA TYR A 75 3.39 14.93 -31.79
C TYR A 75 3.22 15.30 -30.32
N LYS A 76 3.87 14.59 -29.39
CA LYS A 76 3.83 14.91 -27.96
C LYS A 76 4.25 16.36 -27.67
N LEU A 77 5.37 16.80 -28.25
CA LEU A 77 5.87 18.18 -28.09
C LEU A 77 4.88 19.21 -28.63
N SER A 78 4.29 18.97 -29.80
CA SER A 78 3.29 19.87 -30.38
C SER A 78 2.01 19.96 -29.52
N VAL A 79 1.56 18.85 -28.94
CA VAL A 79 0.41 18.81 -28.03
C VAL A 79 0.74 19.59 -26.75
N GLN A 80 1.96 19.43 -26.21
CA GLN A 80 2.40 20.18 -25.03
C GLN A 80 2.49 21.68 -25.30
N ALA A 81 3.07 22.10 -26.42
CA ALA A 81 3.14 23.51 -26.81
C ALA A 81 1.74 24.11 -27.02
N THR A 82 0.83 23.35 -27.66
CA THR A 82 -0.57 23.74 -27.81
C THR A 82 -1.25 23.87 -26.44
N ALA A 83 -1.07 22.92 -25.54
CA ALA A 83 -1.63 22.98 -24.19
C ALA A 83 -1.08 24.15 -23.35
N GLN A 84 0.20 24.52 -23.52
CA GLN A 84 0.83 25.66 -22.84
C GLN A 84 0.37 27.02 -23.37
N SER A 85 0.01 27.09 -24.66
CA SER A 85 -0.49 28.31 -25.30
C SER A 85 -1.99 28.53 -25.08
N GLN A 86 -2.73 27.47 -24.73
CA GLN A 86 -4.12 27.59 -24.32
C GLN A 86 -4.20 28.10 -22.88
N PRO A 87 -5.19 28.97 -22.56
CA PRO A 87 -5.44 29.34 -21.18
C PRO A 87 -5.75 28.09 -20.36
N GLN A 88 -5.13 27.97 -19.19
CA GLN A 88 -5.43 26.86 -18.29
C GLN A 88 -6.91 26.90 -17.92
N LYS A 89 -7.59 25.77 -18.10
CA LYS A 89 -8.99 25.62 -17.69
C LYS A 89 -9.12 25.93 -16.21
N SER A 90 -10.15 26.67 -15.85
CA SER A 90 -10.40 26.95 -14.44
C SER A 90 -10.78 25.65 -13.71
N LEU A 91 -10.56 25.62 -12.39
CA LEU A 91 -11.02 24.49 -11.58
C LEU A 91 -12.53 24.26 -11.75
N GLN A 92 -13.31 25.34 -11.88
CA GLN A 92 -14.74 25.27 -12.17
C GLN A 92 -15.03 24.54 -13.49
N GLU A 93 -14.31 24.86 -14.58
CA GLU A 93 -14.49 24.18 -15.86
C GLU A 93 -14.08 22.70 -15.83
N ILE A 94 -13.04 22.37 -15.05
CA ILE A 94 -12.62 20.99 -14.82
C ILE A 94 -13.73 20.24 -14.08
N CYS A 95 -14.23 20.82 -12.99
CA CYS A 95 -15.27 20.22 -12.15
C CYS A 95 -16.63 20.13 -12.86
N ALA A 96 -17.00 21.11 -13.69
CA ALA A 96 -18.26 21.10 -14.45
C ALA A 96 -18.36 19.97 -15.48
N ASN A 97 -17.22 19.46 -15.96
CA ASN A 97 -17.16 18.36 -16.91
C ASN A 97 -16.88 17.00 -16.23
N ARG A 98 -16.92 16.93 -14.90
CA ARG A 98 -16.68 15.66 -14.19
C ARG A 98 -17.88 14.74 -14.35
N VAL A 99 -17.60 13.46 -14.62
CA VAL A 99 -18.64 12.41 -14.53
C VAL A 99 -18.89 12.18 -13.05
N GLN A 100 -20.06 12.57 -12.57
CA GLN A 100 -20.51 12.16 -11.24
C GLN A 100 -20.78 10.65 -11.29
N LEU A 101 -19.93 9.88 -10.60
CA LEU A 101 -20.21 8.47 -10.36
C LEU A 101 -21.22 8.43 -9.21
N ASP A 102 -22.43 7.96 -9.49
CA ASP A 102 -23.39 7.63 -8.45
C ASP A 102 -22.88 6.40 -7.70
N VAL A 103 -22.11 6.63 -6.65
CA VAL A 103 -21.64 5.57 -5.76
C VAL A 103 -22.79 5.25 -4.82
N GLN A 104 -23.74 4.46 -5.31
CA GLN A 104 -24.75 3.90 -4.42
C GLN A 104 -24.06 2.97 -3.41
N PRO A 105 -24.38 3.08 -2.11
CA PRO A 105 -23.87 2.15 -1.12
C PRO A 105 -24.36 0.75 -1.50
N VAL A 106 -23.41 -0.11 -1.88
CA VAL A 106 -23.72 -1.51 -2.15
C VAL A 106 -24.01 -2.16 -0.81
N GLU A 107 -25.28 -2.47 -0.54
CA GLU A 107 -25.66 -3.25 0.63
C GLU A 107 -24.99 -4.62 0.55
N ARG A 108 -24.02 -4.85 1.43
CA ARG A 108 -23.29 -6.11 1.53
C ARG A 108 -23.98 -7.02 2.54
N PRO A 109 -24.15 -8.32 2.24
CA PRO A 109 -24.74 -9.26 3.20
C PRO A 109 -23.85 -9.36 4.44
N LEU A 110 -24.48 -9.41 5.61
CA LEU A 110 -23.84 -9.59 6.91
C LEU A 110 -23.91 -11.06 7.37
N GLY A 111 -23.08 -11.41 8.36
CA GLY A 111 -23.02 -12.74 8.95
C GLY A 111 -21.92 -13.60 8.36
N ILE A 112 -22.07 -14.92 8.47
CA ILE A 112 -21.11 -15.90 7.96
C ILE A 112 -21.42 -16.18 6.48
N LEU A 113 -20.42 -16.01 5.62
CA LEU A 113 -20.54 -16.09 4.18
C LEU A 113 -19.51 -17.07 3.61
N THR A 114 -19.92 -17.77 2.56
CA THR A 114 -19.00 -18.57 1.75
C THR A 114 -18.15 -17.67 0.86
N VAL A 115 -16.86 -18.00 0.72
CA VAL A 115 -15.97 -17.35 -0.26
C VAL A 115 -15.69 -18.31 -1.42
N ARG A 116 -15.13 -17.78 -2.51
CA ARG A 116 -14.64 -18.65 -3.60
C ARG A 116 -13.38 -19.39 -3.14
N GLU A 117 -13.16 -20.59 -3.66
CA GLU A 117 -11.99 -21.42 -3.30
C GLU A 117 -10.65 -20.78 -3.69
N ASP A 118 -10.63 -19.96 -4.74
CA ASP A 118 -9.45 -19.22 -5.21
C ASP A 118 -9.23 -17.89 -4.47
N PHE A 119 -10.11 -17.55 -3.53
CA PHE A 119 -10.06 -16.27 -2.82
C PHE A 119 -8.82 -16.20 -1.93
N LEU A 120 -7.98 -15.19 -2.21
CA LEU A 120 -6.68 -14.96 -1.56
C LEU A 120 -5.59 -16.02 -1.78
N MET A 121 -5.81 -16.98 -2.69
CA MET A 121 -4.80 -17.98 -3.04
C MET A 121 -3.50 -17.37 -3.59
N PRO A 122 -3.50 -16.32 -4.44
CA PRO A 122 -2.27 -15.65 -4.88
C PRO A 122 -1.48 -14.99 -3.74
N GLN A 123 -2.12 -14.72 -2.60
CA GLN A 123 -1.49 -14.18 -1.39
C GLN A 123 -0.99 -15.28 -0.45
N GLY A 124 -1.10 -16.56 -0.83
CA GLY A 124 -0.62 -17.68 -0.04
C GLY A 124 -1.61 -18.16 1.04
N TYR A 125 -2.91 -17.89 0.87
CA TYR A 125 -3.95 -18.28 1.82
C TYR A 125 -4.99 -19.21 1.17
N GLN A 126 -5.48 -20.16 1.96
CA GLN A 126 -6.63 -20.99 1.58
C GLN A 126 -7.78 -20.67 2.55
N ILE A 127 -8.76 -19.89 2.08
CA ILE A 127 -9.88 -19.39 2.91
C ILE A 127 -11.09 -20.32 2.80
N GLN A 128 -11.65 -20.71 3.94
CA GLN A 128 -12.81 -21.60 4.03
C GLN A 128 -14.12 -20.81 4.01
N ASN A 129 -14.20 -19.76 4.83
CA ASN A 129 -15.34 -18.85 4.89
C ASN A 129 -14.93 -17.50 5.49
N MET A 130 -15.88 -16.58 5.55
CA MET A 130 -15.71 -15.28 6.18
C MET A 130 -16.90 -14.94 7.07
N TRP A 131 -16.69 -14.04 8.02
CA TRP A 131 -17.73 -13.32 8.72
C TRP A 131 -17.67 -11.84 8.33
N ARG A 132 -18.83 -11.20 8.14
CA ARG A 132 -18.95 -9.75 7.94
C ARG A 132 -19.89 -9.16 8.99
N GLY A 133 -19.47 -8.09 9.64
CA GLY A 133 -20.29 -7.38 10.61
C GLY A 133 -19.80 -5.96 10.90
N MET A 134 -20.30 -5.38 11.98
CA MET A 134 -19.95 -4.03 12.41
C MET A 134 -19.18 -4.08 13.73
N PHE A 135 -18.03 -3.42 13.79
CA PHE A 135 -17.26 -3.20 15.01
C PHE A 135 -16.94 -1.72 15.14
N ASN A 136 -17.35 -1.09 16.26
CA ASN A 136 -17.22 0.36 16.47
C ASN A 136 -17.79 1.21 15.32
N GLY A 137 -18.88 0.75 14.68
CA GLY A 137 -19.50 1.46 13.55
C GLY A 137 -18.76 1.32 12.21
N LEU A 138 -17.69 0.53 12.17
CA LEU A 138 -16.91 0.25 10.97
C LEU A 138 -17.24 -1.15 10.46
N GLU A 139 -17.35 -1.30 9.14
CA GLU A 139 -17.51 -2.62 8.54
C GLU A 139 -16.22 -3.43 8.77
N THR A 140 -16.38 -4.63 9.32
CA THR A 140 -15.28 -5.54 9.64
C THR A 140 -15.53 -6.88 8.99
N GLU A 141 -14.51 -7.39 8.32
CA GLU A 141 -14.49 -8.70 7.71
C GLU A 141 -13.46 -9.57 8.41
N VAL A 142 -13.83 -10.81 8.72
CA VAL A 142 -12.94 -11.79 9.33
C VAL A 142 -12.94 -13.04 8.48
N TYR A 143 -11.80 -13.37 7.88
CA TYR A 143 -11.61 -14.55 7.06
C TYR A 143 -10.98 -15.65 7.89
N SER A 144 -11.41 -16.90 7.74
CA SER A 144 -10.75 -18.04 8.38
C SER A 144 -10.32 -19.08 7.35
N GLY A 145 -9.18 -19.71 7.62
CA GLY A 145 -8.66 -20.76 6.75
C GLY A 145 -7.31 -21.27 7.23
N SER A 146 -6.41 -21.53 6.29
CA SER A 146 -5.03 -21.96 6.52
C SER A 146 -4.05 -21.23 5.63
N LEU A 147 -2.76 -21.32 5.96
CA LEU A 147 -1.70 -21.01 5.00
C LEU A 147 -1.75 -22.02 3.84
N LEU A 148 -1.42 -21.54 2.63
CA LEU A 148 -1.33 -22.38 1.45
C LEU A 148 -0.10 -23.30 1.50
N GLU A 149 1.02 -22.78 2.03
CA GLU A 149 2.30 -23.50 2.14
C GLU A 149 2.32 -24.49 3.33
N ASP A 150 1.63 -24.16 4.43
CA ASP A 150 1.48 -25.02 5.60
C ASP A 150 0.00 -25.18 5.97
N LYS A 151 -0.62 -26.25 5.45
CA LYS A 151 -2.03 -26.54 5.69
C LYS A 151 -2.35 -26.85 7.15
N ASN A 152 -1.36 -27.23 7.96
CA ASN A 152 -1.58 -27.48 9.39
C ASN A 152 -1.71 -26.16 10.18
N GLN A 153 -1.22 -25.05 9.64
CA GLN A 153 -1.30 -23.75 10.27
C GLN A 153 -2.61 -23.03 9.90
N GLY A 154 -3.58 -23.13 10.80
CA GLY A 154 -4.81 -22.34 10.75
C GLY A 154 -4.53 -20.84 10.91
N ILE A 155 -5.35 -20.02 10.26
CA ILE A 155 -5.26 -18.55 10.31
C ILE A 155 -6.63 -17.90 10.42
N VAL A 156 -6.63 -16.70 10.99
CA VAL A 156 -7.69 -15.71 10.91
C VAL A 156 -7.11 -14.44 10.30
N ILE A 157 -7.81 -13.82 9.35
CA ILE A 157 -7.44 -12.53 8.79
C ILE A 157 -8.52 -11.51 9.15
N VAL A 158 -8.15 -10.45 9.86
CA VAL A 158 -9.03 -9.33 10.19
C VAL A 158 -8.82 -8.22 9.17
N SER A 159 -9.90 -7.79 8.52
CA SER A 159 -9.90 -6.67 7.59
C SER A 159 -10.89 -5.60 8.03
N ILE A 160 -10.40 -4.37 8.17
CA ILE A 160 -11.21 -3.17 8.43
C ILE A 160 -10.82 -2.16 7.34
N PRO A 161 -11.53 -2.16 6.18
CA PRO A 161 -11.15 -1.39 5.01
C PRO A 161 -11.01 0.12 5.28
N ASP A 162 -11.92 0.68 6.07
CA ASP A 162 -11.92 2.11 6.43
C ASP A 162 -10.67 2.53 7.21
N LEU A 163 -10.01 1.59 7.89
CA LEU A 163 -8.76 1.80 8.62
C LEU A 163 -7.53 1.28 7.88
N ASN A 164 -7.70 0.76 6.65
CA ASN A 164 -6.67 0.06 5.90
C ASN A 164 -5.99 -1.06 6.70
N ILE A 165 -6.76 -1.77 7.53
CA ILE A 165 -6.27 -2.91 8.31
C ILE A 165 -6.50 -4.18 7.49
N PHE A 166 -5.44 -4.97 7.38
CA PHE A 166 -5.46 -6.33 6.86
C PHE A 166 -4.39 -7.13 7.60
N GLN A 167 -4.81 -7.82 8.67
CA GLN A 167 -3.90 -8.47 9.60
C GLN A 167 -4.16 -9.97 9.69
N THR A 168 -3.11 -10.76 9.47
CA THR A 168 -3.14 -12.22 9.62
C THR A 168 -2.71 -12.62 11.03
N ILE A 169 -3.51 -13.46 11.69
CA ILE A 169 -3.33 -13.96 13.04
C ILE A 169 -3.34 -15.48 12.99
N TYR A 170 -2.26 -16.08 13.50
CA TYR A 170 -2.06 -17.54 13.45
C TYR A 170 -2.79 -18.23 14.60
N ASP A 171 -3.39 -19.40 14.31
CA ASP A 171 -3.88 -20.30 15.35
C ASP A 171 -2.71 -20.68 16.27
N PRO A 172 -2.77 -20.40 17.60
CA PRO A 172 -1.72 -20.77 18.54
C PRO A 172 -1.55 -22.30 18.67
N GLN A 173 -2.52 -23.09 18.21
CA GLN A 173 -2.50 -24.55 18.25
C GLN A 173 -2.75 -25.11 16.84
N PRO A 174 -1.72 -25.13 15.96
CA PRO A 174 -1.87 -25.49 14.56
C PRO A 174 -2.38 -26.93 14.41
N GLN A 175 -3.62 -27.05 13.96
CA GLN A 175 -4.35 -28.33 13.83
C GLN A 175 -5.21 -28.34 12.55
N GLY A 176 -4.74 -27.65 11.51
CA GLY A 176 -5.42 -27.59 10.21
C GLY A 176 -6.12 -26.26 9.94
N SER A 177 -6.84 -26.21 8.83
CA SER A 177 -7.62 -25.05 8.40
C SER A 177 -8.77 -24.72 9.35
N LEU A 178 -8.99 -23.42 9.60
CA LEU A 178 -10.08 -22.92 10.45
C LEU A 178 -11.32 -22.58 9.63
N THR A 179 -12.49 -22.93 10.18
CA THR A 179 -13.81 -22.57 9.62
C THR A 179 -14.67 -21.93 10.70
N ILE A 180 -15.21 -20.74 10.46
CA ILE A 180 -16.14 -20.06 11.36
C ILE A 180 -17.46 -20.84 11.39
N GLN A 181 -17.89 -21.26 12.58
CA GLN A 181 -19.15 -22.01 12.78
C GLN A 181 -20.28 -21.10 13.24
N SER A 182 -19.98 -20.16 14.12
CA SER A 182 -20.95 -19.20 14.65
C SER A 182 -20.25 -17.93 15.11
N ALA A 183 -21.04 -16.88 15.29
CA ALA A 183 -20.61 -15.61 15.85
C ALA A 183 -21.57 -15.25 16.98
N GLU A 184 -21.04 -15.10 18.18
CA GLU A 184 -21.76 -14.61 19.36
C GLU A 184 -21.23 -13.22 19.67
N GLU A 185 -22.05 -12.20 19.41
CA GLU A 185 -21.65 -10.79 19.47
C GLU A 185 -20.45 -10.49 18.55
N LEU A 186 -19.27 -10.23 19.13
CA LEU A 186 -18.02 -9.97 18.41
C LEU A 186 -16.97 -11.06 18.68
N ARG A 187 -17.44 -12.25 19.03
CA ARG A 187 -16.61 -13.44 19.25
C ARG A 187 -16.98 -14.52 18.25
N LEU A 188 -15.98 -15.02 17.54
CA LEU A 188 -16.13 -16.10 16.57
C LEU A 188 -15.83 -17.43 17.23
N ILE A 189 -16.71 -18.41 17.01
CA ILE A 189 -16.47 -19.80 17.33
C ILE A 189 -16.04 -20.48 16.02
N LEU A 190 -14.79 -20.92 15.97
CA LEU A 190 -14.21 -21.61 14.82
C LEU A 190 -13.97 -23.07 15.17
N ASN A 191 -13.98 -23.92 14.16
CA ASN A 191 -13.49 -25.30 14.26
C ASN A 191 -12.29 -25.47 13.34
N ASN A 192 -11.31 -26.25 13.77
CA ASN A 192 -10.30 -26.79 12.88
C ASN A 192 -10.79 -28.07 12.17
N GLU A 193 -9.93 -28.68 11.35
CA GLU A 193 -10.24 -29.91 10.62
C GLU A 193 -10.62 -31.11 11.52
N ASN A 194 -10.14 -31.10 12.77
CA ASN A 194 -10.45 -32.14 13.76
C ASN A 194 -11.72 -31.82 14.59
N ASN A 195 -12.47 -30.77 14.24
CA ASN A 195 -13.60 -30.24 15.00
C ASN A 195 -13.26 -29.80 16.43
N THR A 196 -12.01 -29.46 16.71
CA THR A 196 -11.65 -28.84 17.98
C THR A 196 -12.03 -27.36 17.93
N PRO A 197 -12.81 -26.85 18.89
CA PRO A 197 -13.20 -25.45 18.89
C PRO A 197 -12.01 -24.53 19.14
N ARG A 198 -12.10 -23.32 18.57
CA ARG A 198 -11.25 -22.16 18.80
C ARG A 198 -12.15 -20.95 18.98
N TYR A 199 -11.76 -20.05 19.88
CA TYR A 199 -12.48 -18.81 20.09
C TYR A 199 -11.59 -17.67 19.67
N PHE A 200 -12.12 -16.79 18.81
CA PHE A 200 -11.41 -15.60 18.36
C PHE A 200 -12.20 -14.36 18.75
N ASP A 201 -11.58 -13.46 19.50
CA ASP A 201 -12.18 -12.21 19.93
C ASP A 201 -11.83 -11.11 18.92
N ILE A 202 -12.84 -10.56 18.25
CA ILE A 202 -12.65 -9.52 17.21
C ILE A 202 -12.11 -8.23 17.84
N PRO A 203 -12.65 -7.70 18.96
CA PRO A 203 -12.14 -6.49 19.56
C PRO A 203 -10.68 -6.59 19.98
N ALA A 204 -10.28 -7.70 20.62
CA ALA A 204 -8.89 -7.93 21.06
C ALA A 204 -7.97 -8.41 19.92
N GLN A 205 -8.54 -8.84 18.78
CA GLN A 205 -7.85 -9.44 17.65
C GLN A 205 -6.94 -10.61 18.06
N GLN A 206 -7.43 -11.47 18.96
CA GLN A 206 -6.66 -12.53 19.58
C GLN A 206 -7.50 -13.80 19.80
N PHE A 207 -6.82 -14.95 19.80
CA PHE A 207 -7.42 -16.20 20.23
C PHE A 207 -7.56 -16.24 21.75
N THR A 208 -8.68 -16.79 22.23
CA THR A 208 -8.94 -17.06 23.65
C THR A 208 -9.24 -18.54 23.89
N THR A 209 -8.98 -19.00 25.11
CA THR A 209 -9.30 -20.36 25.56
C THR A 209 -10.73 -20.49 26.08
N ASP A 210 -11.41 -19.38 26.38
CA ASP A 210 -12.72 -19.38 27.02
C ASP A 210 -13.64 -18.32 26.40
N VAL A 211 -14.87 -18.73 26.09
CA VAL A 211 -15.94 -17.87 25.57
C VAL A 211 -16.35 -16.76 26.54
N LEU A 212 -16.05 -16.88 27.83
CA LEU A 212 -16.37 -15.85 28.84
C LEU A 212 -15.18 -14.95 29.21
N GLN A 213 -13.98 -15.24 28.72
CA GLN A 213 -12.80 -14.43 29.03
C GLN A 213 -12.92 -13.04 28.41
N VAL A 214 -12.80 -11.99 29.21
CA VAL A 214 -12.74 -10.61 28.71
C VAL A 214 -11.28 -10.25 28.40
N LEU A 215 -11.03 -9.81 27.18
CA LEU A 215 -9.72 -9.35 26.72
C LEU A 215 -9.75 -7.83 26.49
N PRO A 216 -8.62 -7.14 26.69
CA PRO A 216 -8.52 -5.73 26.30
C PRO A 216 -8.65 -5.60 24.78
N ALA A 217 -9.45 -4.66 24.32
CA ALA A 217 -9.57 -4.35 22.89
C ALA A 217 -8.23 -3.87 22.33
N ALA A 218 -7.92 -4.26 21.09
CA ALA A 218 -6.77 -3.76 20.35
C ALA A 218 -6.95 -2.26 20.07
N ASP A 219 -5.84 -1.52 20.13
CA ASP A 219 -5.84 -0.11 19.76
C ASP A 219 -5.94 0.03 18.24
N LEU A 220 -7.01 0.67 17.77
CA LEU A 220 -7.24 0.88 16.35
C LEU A 220 -6.63 2.22 15.92
N PRO A 221 -5.98 2.29 14.74
CA PRO A 221 -5.54 3.57 14.19
C PRO A 221 -6.74 4.50 13.97
N PRO A 222 -6.51 5.82 14.00
CA PRO A 222 -7.56 6.78 13.69
C PRO A 222 -8.04 6.61 12.24
N ILE A 223 -9.32 6.90 12.01
CA ILE A 223 -9.89 6.91 10.67
C ILE A 223 -9.11 7.91 9.80
N PRO A 224 -8.66 7.52 8.59
CA PRO A 224 -8.00 8.42 7.66
C PRO A 224 -8.85 9.68 7.42
N THR A 225 -8.19 10.84 7.40
CA THR A 225 -8.89 12.09 7.10
C THR A 225 -9.40 12.05 5.66
N PRO A 226 -10.66 12.46 5.40
CA PRO A 226 -11.17 12.56 4.05
C PRO A 226 -10.25 13.43 3.18
N VAL A 227 -9.91 12.95 2.00
CA VAL A 227 -9.17 13.75 1.02
C VAL A 227 -10.07 14.90 0.59
N TYR A 228 -9.56 16.13 0.67
CA TYR A 228 -10.27 17.31 0.22
C TYR A 228 -10.59 17.19 -1.27
N ASP A 229 -11.88 17.12 -1.61
CA ASP A 229 -12.33 17.21 -3.00
C ASP A 229 -12.38 18.69 -3.42
N PRO A 230 -11.46 19.16 -4.28
CA PRO A 230 -11.45 20.55 -4.73
C PRO A 230 -12.68 20.90 -5.58
N CYS A 231 -13.43 19.90 -6.07
CA CYS A 231 -14.65 20.08 -6.82
C CYS A 231 -15.91 20.18 -5.96
N ALA A 232 -15.88 19.77 -4.69
CA ALA A 232 -17.04 19.77 -3.80
C ALA A 232 -17.72 21.15 -3.68
N GLN A 233 -16.92 22.22 -3.75
CA GLN A 233 -17.41 23.60 -3.71
C GLN A 233 -18.27 24.01 -4.92
N PHE A 234 -18.20 23.26 -6.03
CA PHE A 234 -18.96 23.52 -7.26
C PHE A 234 -20.15 22.58 -7.43
N ASP A 235 -20.37 21.62 -6.51
CA ASP A 235 -21.53 20.72 -6.52
C ASP A 235 -22.76 21.29 -5.81
N ALA A 236 -22.66 22.51 -5.26
CA ALA A 236 -23.80 23.18 -4.63
C ALA A 236 -24.85 23.57 -5.70
N PRO A 237 -26.15 23.41 -5.40
CA PRO A 237 -27.25 23.75 -6.32
C PRO A 237 -27.35 25.24 -6.62
#